data_AF-A0A2V9HGT4-F1
#
_entry.id   AF-A0A2V9HGT4-F1
#
_cell.length_a   1.000
_cell.length_b   1.000
_cell.length_c   1.000
_cell.angle_alpha   90.00
_cell.angle_beta   90.00
_cell.angle_gamma   90.00
#
_symmetry.space_group_name_H-M   'P 1'
#
loop_
_entity.id
_entity.type
_entity.pdbx_description
1 polymer ?
#
loop_
_entity_poly.entity_id
_entity_poly.type
_entity_poly.pdbx_seq_one_letter_code
_entity_poly.pdbx_strand_id
1 'polypeptide(L)'
;MGLFRDILGKSIPPDADESVAAFIRRKFSTQLLDRVVGPFVSGIYAGDPERLSVRSAFPQLYEAEKAAGSIIRGMIRLAKSKKGPRERPTLQSFREGSETLVRALANKLGTALLTQTSVTGISCRKDGLFDVRLEGHGGDESVSTGSLILATPTDVTGRLLSRLDSSFESLLTSIDYAPVAVVSLGYRKKDVGHSLDGFGFLVPRSARLRVLGAVWNSSLFPGRAPAGNALLTSFVGGATDPAAAMLEPQELVSLVHSEISSLLSIAGEPVFSNVTIWPRALPQYNLGHAGCLARIEQLRAQFPGLWLAGNYLRGPAIGSCIDQALAVAEEVRERRRNR
;
A
#
# COMPACT_ATOMS: atom_id res chain seq x y z
N MET A 1 0.44 -23.83 21.40
CA MET A 1 -0.58 -24.76 20.86
C MET A 1 -0.97 -24.48 19.40
N GLY A 2 -1.22 -23.24 18.98
CA GLY A 2 -1.71 -22.94 17.62
C GLY A 2 -0.84 -23.43 16.45
N LEU A 3 0.49 -23.36 16.57
CA LEU A 3 1.42 -23.82 15.53
C LEU A 3 1.30 -25.34 15.28
N PHE A 4 1.27 -26.14 16.34
CA PHE A 4 1.07 -27.59 16.26
C PHE A 4 -0.30 -27.94 15.70
N ARG A 5 -1.35 -27.18 16.06
CA ARG A 5 -2.70 -27.37 15.53
C ARG A 5 -2.76 -27.09 14.02
N ASP A 6 -2.07 -26.07 13.51
CA ASP A 6 -2.03 -25.82 12.06
C ASP A 6 -1.25 -26.90 11.30
N ILE A 7 -0.11 -27.36 11.84
CA ILE A 7 0.73 -28.38 11.18
C ILE A 7 0.01 -29.74 11.07
N LEU A 8 -0.62 -30.16 12.17
CA LEU A 8 -1.26 -31.48 12.28
C LEU A 8 -2.71 -31.47 11.80
N GLY A 9 -3.35 -30.30 11.79
CA GLY A 9 -4.76 -30.16 11.42
C GLY A 9 -5.01 -30.14 9.90
N LYS A 10 -6.29 -30.16 9.56
CA LYS A 10 -6.82 -29.75 8.26
C LYS A 10 -7.87 -28.68 8.51
N SER A 11 -7.70 -27.51 7.92
CA SER A 11 -8.69 -26.45 7.93
C SER A 11 -9.11 -26.12 6.51
N ILE A 12 -10.34 -25.64 6.36
CA ILE A 12 -10.89 -25.17 5.10
C ILE A 12 -11.19 -23.69 5.32
N PRO A 13 -10.78 -22.79 4.40
CA PRO A 13 -11.22 -21.40 4.47
C PRO A 13 -12.75 -21.35 4.43
N PRO A 14 -13.40 -20.48 5.22
CA PRO A 14 -14.84 -20.30 5.11
C PRO A 14 -15.23 -19.83 3.71
N ASP A 15 -16.47 -20.14 3.29
CA ASP A 15 -17.01 -19.69 2.00
C ASP A 15 -17.10 -18.17 1.95
N ALA A 16 -17.60 -17.59 3.04
CA ALA A 16 -17.62 -16.15 3.28
C ALA A 16 -16.20 -15.58 3.41
N ASP A 17 -16.06 -14.31 3.04
CA ASP A 17 -14.80 -13.58 3.22
C ASP A 17 -14.45 -13.46 4.71
N GLU A 18 -13.18 -13.66 5.05
CA GLU A 18 -12.71 -13.74 6.44
C GLU A 18 -11.69 -12.63 6.72
N SER A 19 -11.82 -11.98 7.88
CA SER A 19 -10.86 -10.95 8.27
C SER A 19 -9.54 -11.58 8.71
N VAL A 20 -8.45 -10.83 8.62
CA VAL A 20 -7.14 -11.27 9.10
C VAL A 20 -7.20 -11.65 10.57
N ALA A 21 -7.91 -10.87 11.40
CA ALA A 21 -8.07 -11.15 12.82
C ALA A 21 -8.83 -12.46 13.08
N ALA A 22 -9.96 -12.68 12.40
CA ALA A 22 -10.74 -13.92 12.51
C ALA A 22 -9.90 -15.13 12.10
N PHE A 23 -9.21 -15.03 10.97
CA PHE A 23 -8.31 -16.06 10.46
C PHE A 23 -7.19 -16.41 11.48
N ILE A 24 -6.51 -15.42 12.05
CA ILE A 24 -5.42 -15.66 13.01
C ILE A 24 -5.93 -16.23 14.32
N ARG A 25 -7.08 -15.77 14.85
CA ARG A 25 -7.69 -16.36 16.05
C ARG A 25 -8.10 -17.81 15.79
N ARG A 26 -8.75 -18.08 14.65
CA ARG A 26 -9.21 -19.40 14.25
C ARG A 26 -8.07 -20.38 14.10
N LYS A 27 -6.91 -19.96 13.58
CA LYS A 27 -5.79 -20.87 13.28
C LYS A 27 -4.71 -20.89 14.35
N PHE A 28 -4.39 -19.75 14.94
CA PHE A 28 -3.29 -19.58 15.88
C PHE A 28 -3.78 -19.14 17.27
N SER A 29 -3.66 -17.86 17.63
CA SER A 29 -4.08 -17.35 18.93
C SER A 29 -4.29 -15.83 18.90
N THR A 30 -5.05 -15.33 19.90
CA THR A 30 -5.23 -13.89 20.13
C THR A 30 -3.92 -13.18 20.46
N GLN A 31 -2.97 -13.83 21.16
CA GLN A 31 -1.68 -13.20 21.44
C GLN A 31 -0.83 -13.00 20.18
N LEU A 32 -0.89 -13.95 19.22
CA LEU A 32 -0.19 -13.81 17.95
C LEU A 32 -0.80 -12.68 17.12
N LEU A 33 -2.13 -12.56 17.14
CA LEU A 33 -2.84 -11.45 16.53
C LEU A 33 -2.36 -10.11 17.13
N ASP A 34 -2.43 -9.95 18.45
CA ASP A 34 -2.12 -8.67 19.11
C ASP A 34 -0.65 -8.27 18.94
N ARG A 35 0.30 -9.20 19.15
CA ARG A 35 1.72 -8.86 19.28
C ARG A 35 2.52 -8.95 17.98
N VAL A 36 2.00 -9.61 16.96
CA VAL A 36 2.75 -9.86 15.71
C VAL A 36 1.94 -9.46 14.50
N VAL A 37 0.76 -10.06 14.30
CA VAL A 37 0.02 -9.86 13.05
C VAL A 37 -0.63 -8.48 12.98
N GLY A 38 -1.19 -7.98 14.07
CA GLY A 38 -1.74 -6.63 14.16
C GLY A 38 -0.70 -5.55 13.83
N PRO A 39 0.46 -5.52 14.50
CA PRO A 39 1.57 -4.63 14.15
C PRO A 39 2.00 -4.78 12.69
N PHE A 40 2.07 -6.00 12.16
CA PHE A 40 2.47 -6.25 10.78
C PHE A 40 1.44 -5.73 9.76
N VAL A 41 0.15 -5.95 10.01
CA VAL A 41 -0.95 -5.38 9.20
C VAL A 41 -0.90 -3.86 9.22
N SER A 42 -0.67 -3.27 10.40
CA SER A 42 -0.45 -1.83 10.54
C SER A 42 0.76 -1.34 9.74
N GLY A 43 1.87 -2.08 9.78
CA GLY A 43 3.10 -1.72 9.06
C GLY A 43 2.99 -1.78 7.52
N ILE A 44 2.09 -2.60 6.97
CA ILE A 44 1.94 -2.74 5.50
C ILE A 44 0.76 -1.92 4.98
N TYR A 45 -0.39 -1.98 5.65
CA TYR A 45 -1.65 -1.41 5.19
C TYR A 45 -2.08 -0.17 5.97
N ALA A 46 -1.39 0.16 7.07
CA ALA A 46 -1.92 1.05 8.12
C ALA A 46 -3.36 0.67 8.48
N GLY A 47 -3.67 -0.63 8.45
CA GLY A 47 -5.03 -1.14 8.42
C GLY A 47 -5.50 -1.77 9.72
N ASP A 48 -6.80 -2.05 9.79
CA ASP A 48 -7.41 -2.77 10.90
C ASP A 48 -7.52 -4.27 10.57
N PRO A 49 -6.83 -5.17 11.30
CA PRO A 49 -6.92 -6.60 11.05
C PRO A 49 -8.35 -7.17 11.24
N GLU A 50 -9.23 -6.49 11.98
CA GLU A 50 -10.63 -6.92 12.13
C GLU A 50 -11.45 -6.70 10.86
N ARG A 51 -11.03 -5.77 10.00
CA ARG A 51 -11.76 -5.38 8.77
C ARG A 51 -11.08 -5.88 7.50
N LEU A 52 -9.75 -6.04 7.52
CA LEU A 52 -8.96 -6.39 6.35
C LEU A 52 -9.22 -7.85 5.94
N SER A 53 -9.56 -8.10 4.67
CA SER A 53 -9.79 -9.45 4.14
C SER A 53 -8.48 -10.20 3.98
N VAL A 54 -8.40 -11.42 4.52
CA VAL A 54 -7.23 -12.30 4.33
C VAL A 54 -7.08 -12.69 2.85
N ARG A 55 -8.20 -12.89 2.14
CA ARG A 55 -8.22 -13.29 0.73
C ARG A 55 -7.68 -12.17 -0.16
N SER A 56 -8.03 -10.92 0.12
CA SER A 56 -7.58 -9.78 -0.68
C SER A 56 -6.20 -9.26 -0.27
N ALA A 57 -5.92 -9.12 1.03
CA ALA A 57 -4.64 -8.55 1.50
C ALA A 57 -3.50 -9.57 1.55
N PHE A 58 -3.80 -10.84 1.86
CA PHE A 58 -2.78 -11.88 1.99
C PHE A 58 -3.15 -13.14 1.19
N PRO A 59 -3.34 -13.02 -0.15
CA PRO A 59 -3.86 -14.11 -0.99
C PRO A 59 -3.01 -15.38 -0.91
N GLN A 60 -1.69 -15.25 -0.71
CA GLN A 60 -0.80 -16.41 -0.56
C GLN A 60 -1.13 -17.26 0.68
N LEU A 61 -1.58 -16.63 1.78
CA LEU A 61 -2.03 -17.37 2.97
C LEU A 61 -3.36 -18.07 2.70
N TYR A 62 -4.31 -17.38 2.09
CA TYR A 62 -5.59 -17.95 1.71
C TYR A 62 -5.42 -19.18 0.78
N GLU A 63 -4.62 -19.05 -0.28
CA GLU A 63 -4.34 -20.15 -1.21
C GLU A 63 -3.54 -21.28 -0.57
N ALA A 64 -2.61 -20.98 0.34
CA ALA A 64 -1.88 -22.00 1.10
C ALA A 64 -2.83 -22.84 1.98
N GLU A 65 -3.77 -22.20 2.69
CA GLU A 65 -4.80 -22.92 3.45
C GLU A 65 -5.67 -23.75 2.52
N LYS A 66 -6.21 -23.15 1.45
CA LYS A 66 -7.07 -23.83 0.48
C LYS A 66 -6.41 -25.07 -0.13
N ALA A 67 -5.13 -24.99 -0.49
CA ALA A 67 -4.42 -26.06 -1.17
C ALA A 67 -3.87 -27.16 -0.24
N ALA A 68 -3.53 -26.83 1.02
CA ALA A 68 -2.82 -27.76 1.92
C ALA A 68 -3.55 -28.02 3.25
N GLY A 69 -4.69 -27.36 3.50
CA GLY A 69 -5.41 -27.37 4.76
C GLY A 69 -4.59 -26.88 5.96
N SER A 70 -3.45 -26.24 5.71
CA SER A 70 -2.46 -25.79 6.69
C SER A 70 -1.57 -24.75 6.03
N ILE A 71 -1.39 -23.62 6.72
CA ILE A 71 -0.53 -22.54 6.23
C ILE A 71 0.92 -22.96 6.26
N ILE A 72 1.35 -23.59 7.36
CA ILE A 72 2.75 -23.96 7.53
C ILE A 72 3.16 -24.99 6.48
N ARG A 73 2.33 -26.01 6.23
CA ARG A 73 2.61 -26.99 5.16
C ARG A 73 2.59 -26.34 3.78
N GLY A 74 1.64 -25.45 3.51
CA GLY A 74 1.57 -24.70 2.25
C GLY A 74 2.81 -23.85 2.00
N MET A 75 3.26 -23.10 3.01
CA MET A 75 4.47 -22.26 2.94
C MET A 75 5.75 -23.09 2.82
N ILE A 76 5.87 -24.23 3.51
CA ILE A 76 7.00 -25.16 3.34
C ILE A 76 7.03 -25.71 1.92
N ARG A 77 5.88 -26.09 1.35
CA ARG A 77 5.79 -26.58 -0.03
C ARG A 77 6.22 -25.49 -1.02
N LEU A 78 5.77 -24.25 -0.82
CA LEU A 78 6.14 -23.09 -1.65
C LEU A 78 7.63 -22.76 -1.54
N ALA A 79 8.21 -22.88 -0.34
CA ALA A 79 9.64 -22.69 -0.13
C ALA A 79 10.46 -23.77 -0.84
N LYS A 80 10.01 -25.03 -0.81
CA LYS A 80 10.65 -26.15 -1.51
C LYS A 80 10.53 -26.07 -3.03
N SER A 81 9.47 -25.43 -3.57
CA SER A 81 9.30 -25.25 -5.01
C SER A 81 10.15 -24.11 -5.57
N LYS A 82 10.54 -23.12 -4.74
CA LYS A 82 11.51 -22.09 -5.12
C LYS A 82 12.93 -22.67 -5.03
N LYS A 83 13.37 -23.37 -6.08
CA LYS A 83 14.76 -23.83 -6.22
C LYS A 83 15.66 -22.65 -6.60
N GLY A 84 16.57 -22.26 -5.72
CA GLY A 84 17.63 -21.29 -5.98
C GLY A 84 18.06 -20.53 -4.72
N PRO A 85 19.33 -20.12 -4.58
CA PRO A 85 19.74 -19.20 -3.53
C PRO A 85 18.89 -17.92 -3.60
N ARG A 86 18.54 -17.32 -2.47
CA ARG A 86 18.04 -15.93 -2.45
C ARG A 86 19.18 -15.02 -2.87
N GLU A 87 19.32 -14.77 -4.17
CA GLU A 87 20.47 -14.02 -4.73
C GLU A 87 20.46 -12.52 -4.41
N ARG A 88 19.35 -11.96 -3.91
CA ARG A 88 19.23 -10.51 -3.68
C ARG A 88 18.70 -10.18 -2.28
N PRO A 89 19.20 -9.09 -1.66
CA PRO A 89 18.66 -8.59 -0.40
C PRO A 89 17.15 -8.32 -0.52
N THR A 90 16.40 -8.64 0.53
CA THR A 90 14.93 -8.52 0.58
C THR A 90 14.43 -7.08 0.74
N LEU A 91 15.30 -6.14 1.10
CA LEU A 91 14.99 -4.71 1.21
C LEU A 91 16.05 -3.92 0.46
N GLN A 92 15.61 -3.09 -0.49
CA GLN A 92 16.48 -2.26 -1.31
C GLN A 92 15.87 -0.86 -1.46
N SER A 93 16.75 0.12 -1.61
CA SER A 93 16.42 1.47 -1.99
C SER A 93 17.49 1.98 -2.96
N PHE A 94 17.25 3.11 -3.61
CA PHE A 94 18.26 3.77 -4.42
C PHE A 94 19.15 4.63 -3.53
N ARG A 95 20.37 4.93 -3.99
CA ARG A 95 21.34 5.76 -3.26
C ARG A 95 20.75 7.12 -2.87
N GLU A 96 19.99 7.74 -3.77
CA GLU A 96 19.40 9.08 -3.57
C GLU A 96 17.94 9.01 -3.10
N GLY A 97 17.27 7.87 -3.24
CA GLY A 97 15.94 7.62 -2.64
C GLY A 97 14.98 7.06 -3.66
N SER A 98 13.77 6.70 -3.22
CA SER A 98 12.77 6.13 -4.14
C SER A 98 12.36 7.11 -5.24
N GLU A 99 12.57 8.42 -5.04
CA GLU A 99 12.39 9.44 -6.08
C GLU A 99 13.31 9.23 -7.30
N THR A 100 14.48 8.58 -7.15
CA THR A 100 15.37 8.24 -8.26
C THR A 100 14.65 7.45 -9.35
N LEU A 101 13.78 6.50 -8.96
CA LEU A 101 12.98 5.73 -9.91
C LEU A 101 12.01 6.63 -10.68
N VAL A 102 11.32 7.51 -9.97
CA VAL A 102 10.31 8.40 -10.57
C VAL A 102 10.96 9.40 -11.52
N ARG A 103 12.11 9.98 -11.15
CA ARG A 103 12.89 10.88 -12.02
C ARG A 103 13.38 10.16 -13.27
N ALA A 104 13.87 8.92 -13.14
CA ALA A 104 14.29 8.13 -14.29
C ALA A 104 13.13 7.81 -15.25
N LEU A 105 11.94 7.50 -14.72
CA LEU A 105 10.73 7.28 -15.53
C LEU A 105 10.29 8.57 -16.25
N ALA A 106 10.27 9.71 -15.54
CA ALA A 106 9.92 11.00 -16.13
C ALA A 106 10.87 11.36 -17.29
N ASN A 107 12.18 11.21 -17.08
CA ASN A 107 13.18 11.46 -18.12
C ASN A 107 13.00 10.53 -19.33
N LYS A 108 12.64 9.26 -19.11
CA LYS A 108 12.40 8.29 -20.19
C LYS A 108 11.13 8.59 -20.99
N LEU A 109 10.10 9.14 -20.35
CA LEU A 109 8.87 9.56 -21.01
C LEU A 109 9.05 10.84 -21.84
N GLY A 110 9.94 11.75 -21.39
CA GLY A 110 10.21 13.00 -22.10
C GLY A 110 8.94 13.81 -22.35
N THR A 111 8.71 14.23 -23.59
CA THR A 111 7.53 15.04 -23.98
C THR A 111 6.20 14.29 -23.92
N ALA A 112 6.21 12.96 -23.76
CA ALA A 112 4.98 12.19 -23.57
C ALA A 112 4.40 12.36 -22.15
N LEU A 113 5.19 12.84 -21.19
CA LEU A 113 4.71 13.16 -19.85
C LEU A 113 4.20 14.61 -19.80
N LEU A 114 2.88 14.76 -19.69
CA LEU A 114 2.25 16.05 -19.48
C LEU A 114 2.01 16.26 -17.98
N THR A 115 2.75 17.17 -17.36
CA THR A 115 2.51 17.62 -15.98
C THR A 115 1.60 18.85 -15.98
N GLN A 116 1.05 19.19 -14.82
CA GLN A 116 0.10 20.33 -14.67
C GLN A 116 -1.07 20.28 -15.66
N THR A 117 -1.44 19.06 -16.07
CA THR A 117 -2.52 18.79 -17.00
C THR A 117 -3.44 17.76 -16.35
N SER A 118 -4.68 18.14 -16.12
CA SER A 118 -5.68 17.30 -15.45
C SER A 118 -6.66 16.75 -16.48
N VAL A 119 -6.98 15.47 -16.38
CA VAL A 119 -8.13 14.90 -17.10
C VAL A 119 -9.39 15.33 -16.36
N THR A 120 -10.31 15.99 -17.05
CA THR A 120 -11.55 16.53 -16.45
C THR A 120 -12.82 15.84 -16.94
N GLY A 121 -12.73 15.06 -18.01
CA GLY A 121 -13.86 14.30 -18.52
C GLY A 121 -13.46 13.20 -19.49
N ILE A 122 -14.23 12.12 -19.49
CA ILE A 122 -14.07 10.99 -20.39
C ILE A 122 -15.45 10.64 -20.94
N SER A 123 -15.54 10.47 -22.25
CA SER A 123 -16.73 9.95 -22.94
C SER A 123 -16.33 8.87 -23.95
N CYS A 124 -17.23 7.91 -24.17
CA CYS A 124 -17.06 6.86 -25.17
C CYS A 124 -17.95 7.15 -26.38
N ARG A 125 -17.35 7.15 -27.57
CA ARG A 125 -18.04 7.33 -28.85
C ARG A 125 -18.67 6.03 -29.33
N LYS A 126 -19.60 6.13 -30.29
CA LYS A 126 -20.25 4.96 -30.91
C LYS A 126 -19.28 4.04 -31.68
N ASP A 127 -18.17 4.57 -32.16
CA ASP A 127 -17.09 3.81 -32.81
C ASP A 127 -16.12 3.15 -31.82
N GLY A 128 -16.36 3.30 -30.51
CA GLY A 128 -15.56 2.70 -29.45
C GLY A 128 -14.26 3.45 -29.13
N LEU A 129 -14.09 4.68 -29.61
CA LEU A 129 -13.02 5.58 -29.18
C LEU A 129 -13.41 6.35 -27.92
N PHE A 130 -12.41 6.66 -27.09
CA PHE A 130 -12.57 7.54 -25.94
C PHE A 130 -12.16 8.95 -26.31
N ASP A 131 -13.02 9.93 -26.02
CA ASP A 131 -12.67 11.34 -26.02
C ASP A 131 -12.33 11.76 -24.59
N VAL A 132 -11.12 12.27 -24.39
CA VAL A 132 -10.58 12.65 -23.09
C VAL A 132 -10.37 14.16 -23.08
N ARG A 133 -11.04 14.86 -22.17
CA ARG A 133 -10.87 16.29 -21.96
C ARG A 133 -9.73 16.56 -21.00
N LEU A 134 -8.84 17.45 -21.40
CA LEU A 134 -7.66 17.87 -20.67
C LEU A 134 -7.79 19.35 -20.30
N GLU A 135 -7.41 19.71 -19.09
CA GLU A 135 -7.29 21.09 -18.62
C GLU A 135 -5.84 21.31 -18.20
N GLY A 136 -5.18 22.30 -18.80
CA GLY A 136 -3.79 22.66 -18.48
C GLY A 136 -3.48 24.11 -18.81
N HIS A 137 -2.20 24.49 -18.76
CA HIS A 137 -1.78 25.89 -18.98
C HIS A 137 -2.11 26.46 -20.38
N GLY A 138 -2.30 25.61 -21.38
CA GLY A 138 -2.68 26.01 -22.75
C GLY A 138 -4.18 26.21 -22.97
N GLY A 139 -5.01 25.96 -21.96
CA GLY A 139 -6.48 25.93 -22.07
C GLY A 139 -7.03 24.51 -22.14
N ASP A 140 -8.33 24.43 -22.42
CA ASP A 140 -9.05 23.15 -22.55
C ASP A 140 -8.73 22.49 -23.89
N GLU A 141 -8.23 21.25 -23.83
CA GLU A 141 -7.94 20.43 -24.99
C GLU A 141 -8.75 19.12 -24.96
N SER A 142 -8.80 18.41 -26.08
CA SER A 142 -9.42 17.08 -26.14
C SER A 142 -8.59 16.15 -27.02
N VAL A 143 -8.40 14.92 -26.53
CA VAL A 143 -7.64 13.88 -27.22
C VAL A 143 -8.54 12.66 -27.41
N SER A 144 -8.57 12.12 -28.63
CA SER A 144 -9.25 10.87 -28.94
C SER A 144 -8.27 9.70 -28.93
N THR A 145 -8.64 8.59 -28.27
CA THR A 145 -7.81 7.38 -28.19
C THR A 145 -8.63 6.10 -28.19
N GLY A 146 -8.10 5.04 -28.80
CA GLY A 146 -8.68 3.69 -28.72
C GLY A 146 -8.18 2.87 -27.52
N SER A 147 -7.28 3.43 -26.72
CA SER A 147 -6.73 2.77 -25.52
C SER A 147 -6.53 3.79 -24.40
N LEU A 148 -7.17 3.53 -23.26
CA LEU A 148 -7.18 4.39 -22.10
C LEU A 148 -6.83 3.56 -20.85
N ILE A 149 -5.82 3.99 -20.11
CA ILE A 149 -5.43 3.38 -18.83
C ILE A 149 -5.65 4.43 -17.74
N LEU A 150 -6.46 4.11 -16.72
CA LEU A 150 -6.60 4.96 -15.55
C LEU A 150 -5.74 4.41 -14.40
N ALA A 151 -4.76 5.23 -14.01
CA ALA A 151 -3.81 4.95 -12.93
C ALA A 151 -3.99 5.88 -11.72
N THR A 152 -5.15 6.54 -11.61
CA THR A 152 -5.45 7.52 -10.55
C THR A 152 -6.09 6.83 -9.32
N PRO A 153 -6.14 7.49 -8.15
CA PRO A 153 -6.88 6.99 -6.99
C PRO A 153 -8.36 6.73 -7.28
N THR A 154 -9.02 5.94 -6.43
CA THR A 154 -10.37 5.43 -6.72
C THR A 154 -11.44 6.53 -6.84
N ASP A 155 -11.35 7.60 -6.06
CA ASP A 155 -12.28 8.75 -6.13
C ASP A 155 -12.14 9.51 -7.46
N VAL A 156 -10.90 9.68 -7.94
CA VAL A 156 -10.63 10.29 -9.24
C VAL A 156 -11.10 9.38 -10.37
N THR A 157 -10.74 8.09 -10.33
CA THR A 157 -11.16 7.11 -11.34
C THR A 157 -12.68 7.02 -11.40
N GLY A 158 -13.35 6.93 -10.26
CA GLY A 158 -14.81 6.83 -10.15
C GLY A 158 -15.52 8.02 -10.77
N ARG A 159 -15.09 9.23 -10.41
CA ARG A 159 -15.64 10.48 -10.97
C ARG A 159 -15.40 10.61 -12.48
N LEU A 160 -14.24 10.20 -12.98
CA LEU A 160 -13.93 10.27 -14.41
C LEU A 160 -14.76 9.28 -15.23
N LEU A 161 -15.04 8.11 -14.67
CA LEU A 161 -15.81 7.06 -15.34
C LEU A 161 -17.33 7.17 -15.14
N SER A 162 -17.81 8.03 -14.24
CA SER A 162 -19.24 8.16 -13.94
C SER A 162 -20.09 8.60 -15.14
N ARG A 163 -19.48 9.29 -16.11
CA ARG A 163 -20.12 9.65 -17.39
C ARG A 163 -20.23 8.50 -18.38
N LEU A 164 -19.42 7.45 -18.22
CA LEU A 164 -19.55 6.22 -18.98
C LEU A 164 -20.64 5.33 -18.36
N ASP A 165 -20.57 5.16 -17.04
CA ASP A 165 -21.61 4.51 -16.23
C ASP A 165 -21.50 5.01 -14.78
N SER A 166 -22.60 5.51 -14.21
CA SER A 166 -22.62 6.10 -12.87
C SER A 166 -22.28 5.08 -11.76
N SER A 167 -22.41 3.78 -12.03
CA SER A 167 -22.08 2.71 -11.09
C SER A 167 -20.59 2.68 -10.74
N PHE A 168 -19.70 3.13 -11.63
CA PHE A 168 -18.25 3.19 -11.36
C PHE A 168 -17.94 4.02 -10.11
N GLU A 169 -18.58 5.18 -9.97
CA GLU A 169 -18.33 6.09 -8.86
C GLU A 169 -18.66 5.41 -7.53
N SER A 170 -19.84 4.80 -7.42
CA SER A 170 -20.26 4.10 -6.19
C SER A 170 -19.34 2.93 -5.83
N LEU A 171 -18.92 2.13 -6.82
CA LEU A 171 -18.05 0.97 -6.59
C LEU A 171 -16.65 1.41 -6.16
N LEU A 172 -16.05 2.37 -6.85
CA LEU A 172 -14.68 2.81 -6.58
C LEU A 172 -14.58 3.63 -5.29
N THR A 173 -15.57 4.48 -4.99
CA THR A 173 -15.60 5.26 -3.75
C THR A 173 -15.89 4.40 -2.51
N SER A 174 -16.48 3.21 -2.68
CA SER A 174 -16.66 2.24 -1.59
C SER A 174 -15.35 1.63 -1.06
N ILE A 175 -14.23 1.80 -1.79
CA ILE A 175 -12.92 1.36 -1.34
C ILE A 175 -12.37 2.43 -0.39
N ASP A 176 -12.37 2.10 0.90
CA ASP A 176 -11.83 2.95 1.97
C ASP A 176 -10.33 3.21 1.79
N TYR A 177 -9.86 4.37 2.27
CA TYR A 177 -8.44 4.70 2.36
C TYR A 177 -8.08 5.06 3.81
N ALA A 178 -6.95 4.54 4.29
CA ALA A 178 -6.40 4.93 5.57
C ALA A 178 -5.55 6.21 5.42
N PRO A 179 -5.78 7.25 6.24
CA PRO A 179 -4.90 8.40 6.31
C PRO A 179 -3.63 8.04 7.07
N VAL A 180 -2.48 8.58 6.66
CA VAL A 180 -1.20 8.37 7.33
C VAL A 180 -0.41 9.67 7.36
N ALA A 181 0.05 10.06 8.55
CA ALA A 181 1.10 11.06 8.68
C ALA A 181 2.47 10.37 8.77
N VAL A 182 3.43 10.87 8.00
CA VAL A 182 4.82 10.42 7.97
C VAL A 182 5.66 11.50 8.63
N VAL A 183 6.28 11.17 9.77
CA VAL A 183 7.03 12.10 10.60
C VAL A 183 8.47 11.63 10.69
N SER A 184 9.39 12.41 10.13
CA SER A 184 10.82 12.10 10.15
C SER A 184 11.54 13.00 11.14
N LEU A 185 12.15 12.40 12.17
CA LEU A 185 12.87 13.10 13.23
C LEU A 185 14.34 12.71 13.22
N GLY A 186 15.21 13.72 13.29
CA GLY A 186 16.66 13.55 13.37
C GLY A 186 17.14 13.74 14.81
N TYR A 187 18.01 12.86 15.28
CA TYR A 187 18.59 12.91 16.62
C TYR A 187 20.11 12.81 16.56
N ARG A 188 20.80 13.42 17.52
CA ARG A 188 22.23 13.12 17.73
C ARG A 188 22.32 11.72 18.32
N LYS A 189 23.18 10.86 17.78
CA LYS A 189 23.30 9.45 18.24
C LYS A 189 23.65 9.35 19.73
N LYS A 190 24.46 10.28 20.24
CA LYS A 190 24.83 10.35 21.67
C LYS A 190 23.64 10.60 22.61
N ASP A 191 22.54 11.12 22.09
CA ASP A 191 21.33 11.42 22.83
C ASP A 191 20.33 10.25 22.77
N VAL A 192 20.64 9.16 22.05
CA VAL A 192 19.77 7.97 21.94
C VAL A 192 20.36 6.82 22.75
N GLY A 193 19.69 6.42 23.83
CA GLY A 193 20.17 5.37 24.73
C GLY A 193 20.02 3.94 24.18
N HIS A 194 19.05 3.71 23.28
CA HIS A 194 18.84 2.40 22.64
C HIS A 194 19.74 2.22 21.41
N SER A 195 20.34 1.03 21.23
CA SER A 195 21.10 0.74 20.01
C SER A 195 20.18 0.70 18.78
N LEU A 196 20.50 1.49 17.75
CA LEU A 196 19.71 1.54 16.50
C LEU A 196 20.15 0.46 15.49
N ASP A 197 20.54 -0.73 15.97
CA ASP A 197 20.97 -1.85 15.13
C ASP A 197 19.77 -2.66 14.65
N GLY A 198 19.11 -2.20 13.59
CA GLY A 198 17.96 -2.89 13.04
C GLY A 198 17.19 -2.09 12.01
N PHE A 199 16.05 -2.65 11.60
CA PHE A 199 15.13 -2.01 10.67
C PHE A 199 14.34 -0.88 11.33
N GLY A 200 13.92 -1.08 12.57
CA GLY A 200 12.89 -0.28 13.22
C GLY A 200 12.02 -1.13 14.13
N PHE A 201 10.87 -0.60 14.49
CA PHE A 201 9.87 -1.31 15.30
C PHE A 201 8.45 -1.04 14.78
N LEU A 202 7.55 -1.94 15.14
CA LEU A 202 6.11 -1.80 14.95
C LEU A 202 5.44 -1.82 16.32
N VAL A 203 4.33 -1.10 16.45
CA VAL A 203 3.66 -0.92 17.73
C VAL A 203 2.34 -1.71 17.75
N PRO A 204 2.16 -2.66 18.69
CA PRO A 204 0.87 -3.30 18.89
C PRO A 204 -0.13 -2.32 19.51
N ARG A 205 -1.40 -2.46 19.16
CA ARG A 205 -2.47 -1.59 19.69
C ARG A 205 -2.60 -1.70 21.21
N SER A 206 -2.24 -2.84 21.80
CA SER A 206 -2.18 -3.03 23.25
C SER A 206 -1.17 -2.10 23.96
N ALA A 207 -0.20 -1.54 23.25
CA ALA A 207 0.73 -0.53 23.78
C ALA A 207 0.11 0.87 23.93
N ARG A 208 -1.09 1.10 23.36
CA ARG A 208 -1.85 2.36 23.46
C ARG A 208 -1.09 3.61 23.00
N LEU A 209 -0.18 3.44 22.04
CA LEU A 209 0.46 4.54 21.34
C LEU A 209 -0.27 4.84 20.03
N ARG A 210 -0.11 6.07 19.54
CA ARG A 210 -0.71 6.54 18.28
C ARG A 210 0.24 6.35 17.09
N VAL A 211 1.55 6.25 17.35
CA VAL A 211 2.56 5.77 16.39
C VAL A 211 2.31 4.31 16.06
N LEU A 212 2.27 4.00 14.76
CA LEU A 212 2.13 2.65 14.21
C LEU A 212 3.45 1.87 14.23
N GLY A 213 4.56 2.61 14.15
CA GLY A 213 5.92 2.08 14.09
C GLY A 213 6.88 3.15 13.60
N ALA A 214 8.18 2.84 13.66
CA ALA A 214 9.23 3.68 13.14
C ALA A 214 10.29 2.88 12.39
N VAL A 215 10.80 3.44 11.30
CA VAL A 215 11.92 2.92 10.51
C VAL A 215 13.18 3.71 10.86
N TRP A 216 14.27 3.01 11.11
CA TRP A 216 15.57 3.60 11.43
C TRP A 216 16.39 3.81 10.15
N ASN A 217 16.01 4.82 9.36
CA ASN A 217 16.51 5.03 8.00
C ASN A 217 18.04 5.05 7.90
N SER A 218 18.71 5.76 8.81
CA SER A 218 20.17 5.88 8.83
C SER A 218 20.89 4.58 9.21
N SER A 219 20.20 3.63 9.83
CA SER A 219 20.72 2.30 10.15
C SER A 219 20.61 1.35 8.95
N LEU A 220 19.51 1.46 8.20
CA LEU A 220 19.28 0.67 6.99
C LEU A 220 20.11 1.15 5.79
N PHE A 221 20.25 2.46 5.65
CA PHE A 221 20.83 3.08 4.48
C PHE A 221 21.87 4.12 4.92
N PRO A 222 23.17 3.76 4.89
CA PRO A 222 24.25 4.71 5.16
C PRO A 222 24.15 5.94 4.26
N GLY A 223 24.42 7.12 4.83
CA GLY A 223 24.31 8.41 4.12
C GLY A 223 22.93 9.06 4.16
N ARG A 224 21.94 8.46 4.85
CA ARG A 224 20.62 9.08 5.10
C ARG A 224 20.56 10.03 6.30
N ALA A 225 21.67 10.17 7.03
CA ALA A 225 21.85 11.18 8.06
C ALA A 225 23.30 11.63 8.09
N PRO A 226 23.59 12.88 8.51
CA PRO A 226 24.96 13.33 8.77
C PRO A 226 25.67 12.43 9.78
N ALA A 227 27.00 12.42 9.74
CA ALA A 227 27.81 11.70 10.73
C ALA A 227 27.43 12.13 12.17
N GLY A 228 27.41 11.17 13.10
CA GLY A 228 26.98 11.41 14.48
C GLY A 228 25.47 11.60 14.70
N ASN A 229 24.65 11.53 13.64
CA ASN A 229 23.19 11.68 13.73
C ASN A 229 22.46 10.40 13.27
N ALA A 230 21.22 10.26 13.71
CA ALA A 230 20.29 9.22 13.31
C ALA A 230 19.01 9.86 12.75
N LEU A 231 18.42 9.23 11.73
CA LEU A 231 17.15 9.65 11.15
C LEU A 231 16.12 8.54 11.30
N LEU A 232 15.02 8.83 12.00
CA LEU A 232 13.92 7.90 12.25
C LEU A 232 12.66 8.43 11.56
N THR A 233 11.95 7.57 10.83
CA THR A 233 10.66 7.92 10.21
C THR A 233 9.56 7.11 10.87
N SER A 234 8.65 7.80 11.55
CA SER A 234 7.49 7.23 12.22
C SER A 234 6.23 7.45 11.39
N PHE A 235 5.27 6.54 11.55
CA PHE A 235 3.98 6.58 10.88
C PHE A 235 2.87 6.73 11.92
N VAL A 236 1.94 7.64 11.70
CA VAL A 236 0.85 7.95 12.63
C VAL A 236 -0.49 7.86 11.91
N GLY A 237 -1.50 7.29 12.59
CA GLY A 237 -2.88 7.25 12.13
C GLY A 237 -3.34 5.87 11.68
N GLY A 238 -3.56 5.71 10.38
CA GLY A 238 -4.12 4.48 9.83
C GLY A 238 -5.62 4.33 10.06
N ALA A 239 -6.17 3.19 9.66
CA ALA A 239 -7.59 2.86 9.77
C ALA A 239 -8.10 2.81 11.23
N THR A 240 -7.21 2.60 12.20
CA THR A 240 -7.58 2.43 13.60
C THR A 240 -7.50 3.73 14.43
N ASP A 241 -6.87 4.79 13.92
CA ASP A 241 -6.84 6.12 14.54
C ASP A 241 -6.71 7.21 13.44
N PRO A 242 -7.68 7.32 12.53
CA PRO A 242 -7.55 8.19 11.36
C PRO A 242 -7.40 9.67 11.73
N ALA A 243 -7.97 10.09 12.87
CA ALA A 243 -7.86 11.45 13.37
C ALA A 243 -6.41 11.83 13.75
N ALA A 244 -5.59 10.87 14.19
CA ALA A 244 -4.19 11.14 14.53
C ALA A 244 -3.37 11.62 13.33
N ALA A 245 -3.63 11.07 12.14
CA ALA A 245 -2.91 11.46 10.93
C ALA A 245 -3.20 12.91 10.52
N MET A 246 -4.30 13.50 11.01
CA MET A 246 -4.80 14.81 10.61
C MET A 246 -4.50 15.90 11.65
N LEU A 247 -3.70 15.59 12.68
CA LEU A 247 -3.19 16.59 13.62
C LEU A 247 -2.30 17.61 12.90
N GLU A 248 -2.13 18.78 13.51
CA GLU A 248 -1.24 19.80 12.96
C GLU A 248 0.22 19.32 12.96
N PRO A 249 1.06 19.74 12.00
CA PRO A 249 2.43 19.25 11.88
C PRO A 249 3.25 19.33 13.17
N GLN A 250 3.11 20.40 13.94
CA GLN A 250 3.84 20.56 15.21
C GLN A 250 3.34 19.59 16.28
N GLU A 251 2.03 19.32 16.33
CA GLU A 251 1.43 18.35 17.24
C GLU A 251 1.88 16.93 16.88
N LEU A 252 1.99 16.61 15.58
CA LEU A 252 2.55 15.35 15.09
C LEU A 252 4.01 15.17 15.52
N VAL A 253 4.84 16.22 15.40
CA VAL A 253 6.23 16.18 15.87
C VAL A 253 6.29 15.93 17.38
N SER A 254 5.52 16.67 18.17
CA SER A 254 5.49 16.51 19.63
C SER A 254 4.98 15.14 20.06
N LEU A 255 3.91 14.63 19.41
CA LEU A 255 3.36 13.30 19.67
C LEU A 255 4.39 12.22 19.36
N VAL A 256 5.00 12.25 18.17
CA VAL A 256 5.96 11.25 17.76
C VAL A 256 7.20 11.31 18.65
N HIS A 257 7.74 12.50 18.92
CA HIS A 257 8.89 12.66 19.79
C HIS A 257 8.62 12.08 21.17
N SER A 258 7.49 12.43 21.79
CA SER A 258 7.10 11.94 23.11
C SER A 258 7.04 10.40 23.16
N GLU A 259 6.34 9.77 22.22
CA GLU A 259 6.15 8.32 22.21
C GLU A 259 7.45 7.56 21.91
N ILE A 260 8.26 7.99 20.93
CA ILE A 260 9.49 7.26 20.57
C ILE A 260 10.63 7.52 21.55
N SER A 261 10.66 8.68 22.23
CA SER A 261 11.68 8.98 23.25
C SER A 261 11.59 8.01 24.41
N SER A 262 10.37 7.65 24.83
CA SER A 262 10.17 6.63 25.87
C SER A 262 10.67 5.25 25.44
N LEU A 263 10.42 4.86 24.17
CA LEU A 263 10.81 3.55 23.65
C LEU A 263 12.33 3.42 23.42
N LEU A 264 12.98 4.49 22.98
CA LEU A 264 14.39 4.50 22.54
C LEU A 264 15.33 5.17 23.54
N SER A 265 14.82 5.58 24.70
CA SER A 265 15.58 6.30 25.74
C SER A 265 16.29 7.54 25.18
N ILE A 266 15.55 8.38 24.48
CA ILE A 266 16.10 9.60 23.84
C ILE A 266 16.15 10.73 24.88
N ALA A 267 17.34 11.26 25.11
CA ALA A 267 17.64 12.38 26.00
C ALA A 267 17.91 13.65 25.17
N GLY A 268 16.86 14.36 24.77
CA GLY A 268 16.94 15.65 24.09
C GLY A 268 15.97 15.80 22.93
N GLU A 269 15.84 17.04 22.45
CA GLU A 269 14.95 17.39 21.34
C GLU A 269 15.49 16.91 19.98
N PRO A 270 14.61 16.63 19.01
CA PRO A 270 15.03 16.37 17.64
C PRO A 270 15.75 17.60 17.06
N VAL A 271 16.89 17.36 16.39
CA VAL A 271 17.67 18.40 15.69
C VAL A 271 17.17 18.66 14.27
N PHE A 272 16.22 17.85 13.80
CA PHE A 272 15.57 17.96 12.51
C PHE A 272 14.15 17.37 12.62
N SER A 273 13.19 18.00 11.94
CA SER A 273 11.85 17.44 11.77
C SER A 273 11.33 17.70 10.36
N ASN A 274 10.58 16.72 9.82
CA ASN A 274 9.83 16.86 8.58
C ASN A 274 8.53 16.05 8.68
N VAL A 275 7.42 16.67 8.29
CA VAL A 275 6.10 16.06 8.34
C VAL A 275 5.48 16.05 6.95
N THR A 276 4.85 14.94 6.59
CA THR A 276 4.01 14.84 5.40
C THR A 276 2.73 14.10 5.75
N ILE A 277 1.59 14.71 5.47
CA ILE A 277 0.27 14.16 5.77
C ILE A 277 -0.36 13.65 4.48
N TRP A 278 -0.79 12.39 4.48
CA TRP A 278 -1.51 11.75 3.38
C TRP A 278 -2.93 11.41 3.84
N PRO A 279 -3.94 12.26 3.55
CA PRO A 279 -5.33 12.01 3.97
C PRO A 279 -5.93 10.75 3.35
N ARG A 280 -5.43 10.32 2.19
CA ARG A 280 -5.80 9.08 1.51
C ARG A 280 -4.54 8.32 1.11
N ALA A 281 -3.83 7.75 2.09
CA ALA A 281 -2.52 7.12 1.86
C ALA A 281 -2.64 5.72 1.24
N LEU A 282 -3.38 4.83 1.91
CA LEU A 282 -3.38 3.40 1.58
C LEU A 282 -4.81 2.87 1.42
N PRO A 283 -5.15 2.28 0.24
CA PRO A 283 -6.44 1.63 0.06
C PRO A 283 -6.59 0.44 1.01
N GLN A 284 -7.76 0.30 1.61
CA GLN A 284 -8.07 -0.74 2.59
C GLN A 284 -8.81 -1.89 1.92
N TYR A 285 -8.17 -3.05 1.91
CA TYR A 285 -8.69 -4.26 1.26
C TYR A 285 -9.62 -4.98 2.23
N ASN A 286 -10.67 -4.28 2.66
CA ASN A 286 -11.61 -4.74 3.66
C ASN A 286 -12.45 -5.92 3.14
N LEU A 287 -13.19 -6.56 4.05
CA LEU A 287 -14.16 -7.60 3.70
C LEU A 287 -15.04 -7.19 2.50
N GLY A 288 -15.14 -8.07 1.52
CA GLY A 288 -15.90 -7.84 0.28
C GLY A 288 -15.11 -7.16 -0.84
N HIS A 289 -13.85 -6.77 -0.63
CA HIS A 289 -13.03 -6.10 -1.63
C HIS A 289 -12.89 -6.90 -2.93
N ALA A 290 -12.66 -8.22 -2.86
CA ALA A 290 -12.62 -9.08 -4.05
C ALA A 290 -13.93 -9.06 -4.86
N GLY A 291 -15.09 -9.00 -4.18
CA GLY A 291 -16.39 -8.89 -4.83
C GLY A 291 -16.61 -7.52 -5.47
N CYS A 292 -16.13 -6.45 -4.82
CA CYS A 292 -16.12 -5.10 -5.39
C CYS A 292 -15.30 -5.07 -6.69
N LEU A 293 -14.08 -5.61 -6.68
CA LEU A 293 -13.23 -5.68 -7.87
C LEU A 293 -13.85 -6.49 -9.00
N ALA A 294 -14.53 -7.61 -8.69
CA ALA A 294 -15.22 -8.40 -9.70
C ALA A 294 -16.35 -7.60 -10.40
N ARG A 295 -17.09 -6.78 -9.65
CA ARG A 295 -18.13 -5.89 -10.20
C ARG A 295 -17.53 -4.77 -11.05
N ILE A 296 -16.44 -4.16 -10.58
CA ILE A 296 -15.69 -3.16 -11.36
C ILE A 296 -15.23 -3.75 -12.69
N GLU A 297 -14.71 -4.98 -12.67
CA GLU A 297 -14.23 -5.67 -13.86
C GLU A 297 -15.37 -6.03 -14.83
N GLN A 298 -16.51 -6.52 -14.32
CA GLN A 298 -17.72 -6.76 -15.12
C GLN A 298 -18.21 -5.49 -15.81
N LEU A 299 -18.17 -4.35 -15.11
CA LEU A 299 -18.56 -3.06 -15.66
C LEU A 299 -17.54 -2.55 -16.70
N ARG A 300 -16.24 -2.64 -16.39
CA ARG A 300 -15.14 -2.29 -17.29
C ARG A 300 -15.19 -3.07 -18.60
N ALA A 301 -15.59 -4.34 -18.56
CA ALA A 301 -15.69 -5.20 -19.75
C ALA A 301 -16.65 -4.65 -20.83
N GLN A 302 -17.59 -3.77 -20.46
CA GLN A 302 -18.49 -3.09 -21.40
C GLN A 302 -17.79 -1.98 -22.21
N PHE A 303 -16.57 -1.60 -21.83
CA PHE A 303 -15.79 -0.54 -22.48
C PHE A 303 -14.46 -1.10 -23.03
N PRO A 304 -14.48 -1.80 -24.18
CA PRO A 304 -13.28 -2.39 -24.75
C PRO A 304 -12.21 -1.34 -25.05
N GLY A 305 -11.05 -1.43 -24.41
CA GLY A 305 -9.96 -0.46 -24.54
C GLY A 305 -9.79 0.46 -23.33
N LEU A 306 -10.58 0.27 -22.27
CA LEU A 306 -10.37 0.86 -20.94
C LEU A 306 -9.67 -0.15 -20.02
N TRP A 307 -8.58 0.23 -19.38
CA TRP A 307 -7.92 -0.55 -18.32
C TRP A 307 -7.78 0.27 -17.05
N LEU A 308 -7.72 -0.43 -15.91
CA LEU A 308 -7.42 0.15 -14.62
C LEU A 308 -6.07 -0.38 -14.14
N ALA A 309 -5.25 0.50 -13.58
CA ALA A 309 -4.02 0.18 -12.88
C ALA A 309 -3.99 0.94 -11.56
N GLY A 310 -3.43 0.37 -10.50
CA GLY A 310 -3.33 1.10 -9.24
C GLY A 310 -3.22 0.23 -8.02
N ASN A 311 -2.79 0.86 -6.94
CA ASN A 311 -2.54 0.24 -5.65
C ASN A 311 -3.82 -0.25 -4.93
N TYR A 312 -5.01 0.01 -5.47
CA TYR A 312 -6.30 -0.45 -4.92
C TYR A 312 -6.79 -1.77 -5.54
N LEU A 313 -6.04 -2.34 -6.48
CA LEU A 313 -6.44 -3.55 -7.21
C LEU A 313 -5.79 -4.81 -6.65
N ARG A 314 -4.46 -4.91 -6.71
CA ARG A 314 -3.73 -6.16 -6.41
C ARG A 314 -2.40 -5.89 -5.70
N GLY A 315 -2.49 -5.40 -4.47
CA GLY A 315 -1.36 -5.17 -3.58
C GLY A 315 -0.92 -3.70 -3.57
N PRO A 316 -0.74 -3.08 -2.39
CA PRO A 316 -0.40 -1.65 -2.31
C PRO A 316 1.08 -1.35 -2.53
N ALA A 317 1.93 -2.39 -2.59
CA ALA A 317 3.38 -2.24 -2.68
C ALA A 317 3.83 -1.79 -4.08
N ILE A 318 4.91 -1.00 -4.15
CA ILE A 318 5.50 -0.52 -5.41
C ILE A 318 5.76 -1.66 -6.40
N GLY A 319 6.33 -2.77 -5.92
CA GLY A 319 6.59 -3.94 -6.77
C GLY A 319 5.31 -4.52 -7.39
N SER A 320 4.25 -4.66 -6.60
CA SER A 320 2.95 -5.12 -7.09
C SER A 320 2.33 -4.17 -8.11
N CYS A 321 2.44 -2.86 -7.90
CA CYS A 321 2.01 -1.86 -8.88
C CYS A 321 2.81 -1.95 -10.18
N ILE A 322 4.12 -2.20 -10.13
CA ILE A 322 4.97 -2.39 -11.32
C ILE A 322 4.57 -3.65 -12.08
N ASP A 323 4.46 -4.79 -11.39
CA ASP A 323 4.08 -6.06 -12.01
C ASP A 323 2.71 -5.94 -12.71
N GLN A 324 1.74 -5.29 -12.05
CA GLN A 324 0.44 -5.01 -12.63
C GLN A 324 0.53 -4.09 -13.84
N ALA A 325 1.27 -2.98 -13.75
CA ALA A 325 1.39 -2.03 -14.85
C ALA A 325 2.04 -2.65 -16.08
N LEU A 326 3.03 -3.53 -15.90
CA LEU A 326 3.66 -4.27 -17.00
C LEU A 326 2.68 -5.26 -17.65
N ALA A 327 1.87 -5.97 -16.87
CA ALA A 327 0.84 -6.85 -17.41
C ALA A 327 -0.21 -6.06 -18.23
N VAL A 328 -0.71 -4.95 -17.71
CA VAL A 328 -1.65 -4.07 -18.43
C VAL A 328 -1.03 -3.52 -19.71
N ALA A 329 0.23 -3.11 -19.68
CA ALA A 329 0.93 -2.62 -20.87
C ALA A 329 1.04 -3.70 -21.96
N GLU A 330 1.24 -4.96 -21.58
CA GLU A 330 1.26 -6.08 -22.52
C GLU A 330 -0.12 -6.32 -23.15
N GLU A 331 -1.19 -6.34 -22.34
CA GLU A 331 -2.57 -6.48 -22.86
C GLU A 331 -2.92 -5.36 -23.85
N VAL A 332 -2.51 -4.13 -23.56
CA VAL A 332 -2.71 -2.98 -24.46
C VAL A 332 -1.94 -3.18 -25.77
N ARG A 333 -0.70 -3.69 -25.70
CA ARG A 333 0.14 -3.97 -26.87
C ARG A 333 -0.47 -5.05 -27.75
N GLU A 334 -0.95 -6.14 -27.15
CA GLU A 334 -1.62 -7.24 -27.86
C GLU A 334 -2.90 -6.77 -28.55
N ARG A 335 -3.73 -5.98 -27.85
CA ARG A 335 -4.94 -5.41 -28.45
C ARG A 335 -4.63 -4.51 -29.66
N ARG A 336 -3.58 -3.70 -29.58
CA ARG A 336 -3.15 -2.83 -30.68
C ARG A 336 -2.62 -3.61 -31.89
N ARG A 337 -2.05 -4.80 -31.69
CA ARG A 337 -1.59 -5.69 -32.77
C ARG A 337 -2.75 -6.41 -33.48
N ASN A 338 -3.82 -6.69 -32.74
CA ASN A 338 -5.00 -7.42 -33.24
C ASN A 338 -6.06 -6.50 -33.89
N ARG A 339 -5.76 -5.21 -34.05
CA ARG A 339 -6.59 -4.21 -34.75
C ARG A 339 -5.88 -3.78 -36.03
#